data_AF-A0A2D4SMN8-F1
#
_entry.id   AF-A0A2D4SMN8-F1
#
_cell.length_a   1.000
_cell.length_b   1.000
_cell.length_c   1.000
_cell.angle_alpha   90.00
_cell.angle_beta   90.00
_cell.angle_gamma   90.00
#
_symmetry.space_group_name_H-M   'P 1'
#
loop_
_entity.id
_entity.type
_entity.pdbx_description
1 polymer ?
#
loop_
_entity_poly.entity_id
_entity_poly.type
_entity_poly.pdbx_seq_one_letter_code
_entity_poly.pdbx_strand_id
1 'polypeptide(L)'
;MLRTTSLLIPLSLLACNGADKDTSTATEETAATDGSSWARGYVQQLEKTVQLNPELKEINKLEQAYLAVSKDVLNPWKQALLNKDAQSFSKITSGKGLQWSKLESTTKSNRDGILINEMTVQAGADQTAAYLADFQKVEHVDLLVRHIELPTEDTAVLELRYDVRGVNTNNNRRNDRGELSVSLTKTSVGWTIASMEVIYLERAENTRNPAFTDATASLGLDKLPIDDRKEAIRRGGYALAISDFDNDGQNDMLVGNYGPVQLWRNTGSGFEDVTAKVGIQDEGVVKSAAFADLDNDGDKDIAILRFVVGSKDGRGDFIAYENKGDGTFARKTDVLPRRRSYDRAMPLTMGDFDNNGFVDIYIGFPGIRDFTSGISNRARPEWLASQGIWFNQGGWNFAEAAEGDTVVGANNVYAHAAVATDLNNDGNLDLLVVDDSGRINPVYKNLGNGTFAEASEEMQLTKGGLSMGLTTGDFDNDGDQDIMSTHITLTAGERLASSTEGILKEDSKMGKVMKRLRDDYTA
;
A
#
# COMPACT_ATOMS: atom_id res chain seq x y z
N MET A 1 18.32 4.26 8.33
CA MET A 1 17.47 3.28 7.64
C MET A 1 18.36 2.39 6.77
N LEU A 2 18.83 1.25 7.28
CA LEU A 2 19.67 0.35 6.46
C LEU A 2 18.97 -1.00 6.25
N ARG A 3 17.79 -0.98 5.62
CA ARG A 3 17.37 -2.18 4.89
C ARG A 3 18.16 -2.20 3.58
N THR A 4 19.23 -3.00 3.58
CA THR A 4 19.89 -3.62 2.43
C THR A 4 19.49 -3.04 1.07
N THR A 5 20.06 -1.89 0.75
CA THR A 5 20.33 -1.50 -0.62
C THR A 5 21.81 -1.24 -0.63
N SER A 6 22.56 -2.18 -1.20
CA SER A 6 23.79 -1.84 -1.87
C SER A 6 23.54 -0.53 -2.59
N LEU A 7 24.46 0.41 -2.51
CA LEU A 7 24.42 1.59 -3.39
C LEU A 7 24.60 1.23 -4.88
N LEU A 8 24.52 -0.07 -5.21
CA LEU A 8 24.00 -0.59 -6.47
C LEU A 8 22.47 -0.56 -6.42
N ILE A 9 21.91 0.47 -7.08
CA ILE A 9 20.56 0.53 -7.67
C ILE A 9 19.97 -0.89 -7.78
N PRO A 10 18.77 -1.18 -7.24
CA PRO A 10 18.23 -2.53 -7.24
C PRO A 10 18.16 -3.06 -8.68
N LEU A 11 19.07 -3.99 -8.99
CA LEU A 11 19.10 -4.83 -10.16
C LEU A 11 17.90 -5.80 -10.09
N SER A 12 16.71 -5.26 -10.30
CA SER A 12 15.46 -6.02 -10.48
C SER A 12 14.99 -6.04 -11.93
N LEU A 13 15.75 -5.43 -12.85
CA LEU A 13 15.48 -5.48 -14.30
C LEU A 13 16.10 -6.71 -15.01
N LEU A 14 16.72 -7.63 -14.28
CA LEU A 14 17.43 -8.79 -14.86
C LEU A 14 16.75 -10.15 -14.64
N ALA A 15 15.49 -10.17 -14.19
CA ALA A 15 14.69 -11.40 -14.11
C ALA A 15 13.68 -11.59 -15.27
N CYS A 16 13.66 -10.71 -16.28
CA CYS A 16 12.94 -10.97 -17.53
C CYS A 16 13.87 -11.65 -18.53
N ASN A 17 14.19 -12.93 -18.31
CA ASN A 17 14.56 -13.86 -19.38
C ASN A 17 14.62 -15.27 -18.80
N GLY A 18 13.49 -15.98 -18.88
CA GLY A 18 13.39 -17.35 -18.40
C GLY A 18 12.05 -18.00 -18.69
N ALA A 19 11.86 -18.35 -19.97
CA ALA A 19 10.97 -19.41 -20.47
C ALA A 19 9.46 -19.28 -20.23
N ASP A 20 8.75 -18.82 -21.27
CA ASP A 20 7.57 -19.52 -21.78
C ASP A 20 7.71 -19.66 -23.29
N LYS A 21 7.99 -20.89 -23.73
CA LYS A 21 7.88 -21.27 -25.14
C LYS A 21 6.40 -21.49 -25.41
N ASP A 22 5.75 -20.53 -26.03
CA ASP A 22 4.50 -20.79 -26.72
C ASP A 22 4.76 -20.84 -28.23
N THR A 23 4.35 -21.95 -28.82
CA THR A 23 4.66 -22.35 -30.19
C THR A 23 3.75 -21.63 -31.18
N SER A 24 4.28 -20.67 -31.92
CA SER A 24 3.75 -20.35 -33.25
C SER A 24 4.85 -19.83 -34.17
N THR A 25 4.89 -20.42 -35.35
CA THR A 25 5.88 -20.24 -36.41
C THR A 25 5.90 -18.82 -36.99
N ALA A 26 7.02 -18.13 -36.88
CA ALA A 26 7.42 -17.08 -37.81
C ALA A 26 8.95 -17.06 -37.91
N THR A 27 9.44 -17.40 -39.10
CA THR A 27 10.83 -17.28 -39.53
C THR A 27 11.20 -15.82 -39.67
N GLU A 28 12.24 -15.36 -38.96
CA GLU A 28 13.17 -14.34 -39.46
C GLU A 28 14.42 -14.28 -38.59
N GLU A 29 15.55 -14.63 -39.20
CA GLU A 29 16.91 -14.39 -38.73
C GLU A 29 17.14 -12.87 -38.60
N THR A 30 17.18 -12.34 -37.38
CA THR A 30 17.97 -11.13 -37.09
C THR A 30 18.59 -11.21 -35.68
N ALA A 31 19.90 -10.96 -35.67
CA ALA A 31 20.83 -10.87 -34.55
C ALA A 31 20.24 -10.74 -33.13
N ALA A 32 20.38 -11.79 -32.33
CA ALA A 32 20.37 -11.69 -30.87
C ALA A 32 21.63 -10.92 -30.42
N THR A 33 21.53 -9.59 -30.35
CA THR A 33 22.54 -8.77 -29.68
C THR A 33 22.40 -8.95 -28.17
N ASP A 34 23.52 -9.33 -27.56
CA ASP A 34 23.69 -9.66 -26.15
C ASP A 34 23.21 -8.51 -25.23
N GLY A 35 21.95 -8.58 -24.81
CA GLY A 35 21.32 -7.69 -23.82
C GLY A 35 22.00 -7.71 -22.44
N SER A 36 22.99 -8.58 -22.22
CA SER A 36 23.80 -8.60 -21.00
C SER A 36 25.09 -7.77 -21.09
N SER A 37 25.54 -7.41 -22.29
CA SER A 37 26.81 -6.68 -22.50
C SER A 37 26.73 -5.21 -22.06
N TRP A 38 25.65 -4.51 -22.45
CA TRP A 38 25.41 -3.13 -22.04
C TRP A 38 25.17 -3.01 -20.53
N ALA A 39 24.43 -3.96 -19.94
CA ALA A 39 24.17 -3.98 -18.51
C ALA A 39 25.46 -4.19 -17.71
N ARG A 40 26.33 -5.12 -18.14
CA ARG A 40 27.66 -5.31 -17.55
C ARG A 40 28.54 -4.07 -17.69
N GLY A 41 28.56 -3.42 -18.87
CA GLY A 41 29.31 -2.18 -19.08
C GLY A 41 28.79 -1.01 -18.23
N TYR A 42 27.47 -0.90 -18.06
CA TYR A 42 26.84 0.10 -17.22
C TYR A 42 27.14 -0.12 -15.73
N VAL A 43 27.08 -1.37 -15.26
CA VAL A 43 27.48 -1.74 -13.89
C VAL A 43 28.95 -1.40 -13.64
N GLN A 44 29.85 -1.76 -14.55
CA GLN A 44 31.28 -1.42 -14.43
C GLN A 44 31.50 0.11 -14.40
N GLN A 45 30.73 0.87 -15.18
CA GLN A 45 30.80 2.33 -15.17
C GLN A 45 30.27 2.92 -13.85
N LEU A 46 29.19 2.36 -13.29
CA LEU A 46 28.66 2.76 -11.99
C LEU A 46 29.65 2.41 -10.86
N GLU A 47 30.19 1.20 -10.85
CA GLU A 47 31.22 0.77 -9.90
C GLU A 47 32.43 1.71 -9.95
N LYS A 48 32.88 2.08 -11.16
CA LYS A 48 33.96 3.06 -11.34
C LYS A 48 33.57 4.45 -10.82
N THR A 49 32.34 4.90 -11.07
CA THR A 49 31.82 6.18 -10.55
C THR A 49 31.80 6.19 -9.02
N VAL A 50 31.33 5.11 -8.41
CA VAL A 50 31.29 4.90 -6.96
C VAL A 50 32.72 4.87 -6.38
N GLN A 51 33.64 4.15 -7.03
CA GLN A 51 35.04 4.08 -6.60
C GLN A 51 35.80 5.40 -6.79
N LEU A 52 35.42 6.26 -7.73
CA LEU A 52 36.11 7.53 -7.95
C LEU A 52 35.52 8.67 -7.11
N ASN A 53 34.28 8.54 -6.62
CA ASN A 53 33.63 9.56 -5.80
C ASN A 53 33.93 9.34 -4.29
N PRO A 54 34.63 10.28 -3.61
CA PRO A 54 34.95 10.16 -2.18
C PRO A 54 33.72 10.04 -1.27
N GLU A 55 32.60 10.69 -1.61
CA GLU A 55 31.37 10.65 -0.81
C GLU A 55 30.70 9.27 -0.90
N LEU A 56 30.66 8.68 -2.10
CA LEU A 56 30.09 7.33 -2.31
C LEU A 56 30.95 6.23 -1.68
N LYS A 57 32.27 6.44 -1.62
CA LYS A 57 33.18 5.57 -0.86
C LYS A 57 32.86 5.57 0.64
N GLU A 58 32.59 6.73 1.21
CA GLU A 58 32.25 6.83 2.63
C GLU A 58 30.90 6.17 2.92
N ILE A 59 29.89 6.35 2.06
CA ILE A 59 28.61 5.64 2.22
C ILE A 59 28.81 4.12 2.13
N ASN A 60 29.59 3.63 1.17
CA ASN A 60 29.90 2.20 1.09
C ASN A 60 30.61 1.68 2.35
N LYS A 61 31.52 2.47 2.93
CA LYS A 61 32.19 2.11 4.19
C LYS A 61 31.19 1.97 5.33
N LEU A 62 30.27 2.92 5.47
CA LEU A 62 29.18 2.87 6.45
C LEU A 62 28.26 1.66 6.21
N GLU A 63 27.93 1.35 4.94
CA GLU A 63 27.12 0.19 4.60
C GLU A 63 27.82 -1.12 4.98
N GLN A 64 29.10 -1.28 4.68
CA GLN A 64 29.87 -2.47 5.07
C GLN A 64 29.96 -2.62 6.59
N ALA A 65 30.17 -1.51 7.31
CA ALA A 65 30.15 -1.53 8.76
C ALA A 65 28.77 -1.94 9.29
N TYR A 66 27.68 -1.39 8.74
CA TYR A 66 26.33 -1.78 9.10
C TYR A 66 26.05 -3.25 8.82
N LEU A 67 26.45 -3.80 7.68
CA LEU A 67 26.25 -5.22 7.37
C LEU A 67 26.97 -6.12 8.37
N ALA A 68 28.20 -5.76 8.76
CA ALA A 68 28.95 -6.46 9.79
C ALA A 68 28.28 -6.35 11.18
N VAL A 69 27.90 -5.14 11.59
CA VAL A 69 27.17 -4.88 12.85
C VAL A 69 25.81 -5.59 12.87
N SER A 70 25.11 -5.64 11.75
CA SER A 70 23.84 -6.33 11.62
C SER A 70 24.00 -7.83 11.85
N LYS A 71 25.03 -8.42 11.24
CA LYS A 71 25.37 -9.84 11.41
C LYS A 71 25.81 -10.15 12.86
N ASP A 72 26.70 -9.35 13.41
CA ASP A 72 27.37 -9.66 14.68
C ASP A 72 26.54 -9.25 15.91
N VAL A 73 25.70 -8.22 15.78
CA VAL A 73 24.98 -7.60 16.90
C VAL A 73 23.47 -7.57 16.68
N LEU A 74 22.96 -6.90 15.64
CA LEU A 74 21.51 -6.63 15.54
C LEU A 74 20.68 -7.89 15.33
N ASN A 75 21.11 -8.81 14.46
CA ASN A 75 20.40 -10.06 14.22
C ASN A 75 20.44 -10.98 15.46
N PRO A 76 21.60 -11.22 16.10
CA PRO A 76 21.65 -11.93 17.38
C PRO A 76 20.84 -11.26 18.49
N TRP A 77 20.85 -9.93 18.59
CA TRP A 77 20.05 -9.18 19.56
C TRP A 77 18.56 -9.46 19.37
N LYS A 78 18.08 -9.32 18.14
CA LYS A 78 16.69 -9.62 17.78
C LYS A 78 16.30 -11.05 18.16
N GLN A 79 17.13 -12.03 17.82
CA GLN A 79 16.87 -13.43 18.16
C GLN A 79 16.91 -13.69 19.67
N ALA A 80 17.85 -13.09 20.39
CA ALA A 80 17.93 -13.22 21.84
C ALA A 80 16.67 -12.70 22.53
N LEU A 81 16.14 -11.55 22.11
CA LEU A 81 14.89 -11.02 22.67
C LEU A 81 13.68 -11.89 22.30
N LEU A 82 13.54 -12.28 21.03
CA LEU A 82 12.44 -13.15 20.58
C LEU A 82 12.39 -14.48 21.35
N ASN A 83 13.57 -15.08 21.58
CA ASN A 83 13.71 -16.35 22.28
C ASN A 83 13.74 -16.19 23.81
N LYS A 84 13.65 -14.95 24.32
CA LYS A 84 13.85 -14.59 25.72
C LYS A 84 15.17 -15.15 26.30
N ASP A 85 16.21 -15.25 25.47
CA ASP A 85 17.52 -15.79 25.80
C ASP A 85 18.48 -14.66 26.18
N ALA A 86 18.43 -14.26 27.45
CA ALA A 86 19.32 -13.25 27.99
C ALA A 86 20.80 -13.66 27.92
N GLN A 87 21.11 -14.97 27.96
CA GLN A 87 22.50 -15.45 27.89
C GLN A 87 23.10 -15.20 26.50
N SER A 88 22.33 -15.42 25.44
CA SER A 88 22.76 -15.08 24.08
C SER A 88 22.88 -13.57 23.88
N PHE A 89 22.00 -12.76 24.49
CA PHE A 89 22.17 -11.31 24.49
C PHE A 89 23.47 -10.88 25.18
N SER A 90 23.79 -11.42 26.36
CA SER A 90 25.02 -11.04 27.08
C SER A 90 26.32 -11.37 26.32
N LYS A 91 26.28 -12.25 25.30
CA LYS A 91 27.46 -12.54 24.43
C LYS A 91 27.77 -11.42 23.44
N ILE A 92 26.79 -10.58 23.09
CA ILE A 92 26.95 -9.49 22.13
C ILE A 92 27.15 -8.13 22.81
N THR A 93 27.34 -8.11 24.13
CA THR A 93 27.64 -6.90 24.92
C THR A 93 28.88 -7.10 25.77
N SER A 94 29.53 -6.01 26.12
CA SER A 94 30.66 -5.95 27.08
C SER A 94 30.22 -6.08 28.56
N GLY A 95 29.02 -6.58 28.81
CA GLY A 95 28.37 -6.57 30.14
C GLY A 95 27.71 -5.22 30.48
N LYS A 96 27.69 -4.28 29.54
CA LYS A 96 26.97 -3.01 29.62
C LYS A 96 25.64 -3.08 28.87
N GLY A 97 24.65 -2.34 29.35
CA GLY A 97 23.31 -2.32 28.79
C GLY A 97 22.43 -1.32 29.54
N LEU A 98 21.14 -1.62 29.63
CA LEU A 98 20.13 -0.77 30.28
C LEU A 98 19.72 -1.34 31.66
N GLN A 99 19.52 -0.45 32.63
CA GLN A 99 19.21 -0.76 34.03
C GLN A 99 17.69 -0.90 34.27
N TRP A 100 17.11 -1.99 33.80
CA TRP A 100 15.67 -2.27 33.90
C TRP A 100 15.09 -2.42 35.31
N SER A 101 15.92 -2.68 36.32
CA SER A 101 15.50 -2.77 37.73
C SER A 101 15.31 -1.42 38.44
N LYS A 102 15.83 -0.34 37.85
CA LYS A 102 15.72 1.05 38.37
C LYS A 102 14.89 1.90 37.41
N LEU A 103 13.74 1.36 37.04
CA LEU A 103 12.89 1.95 36.03
C LEU A 103 11.94 2.97 36.68
N GLU A 104 12.08 4.22 36.25
CA GLU A 104 11.13 5.29 36.56
C GLU A 104 10.19 5.44 35.36
N SER A 105 8.92 5.74 35.62
CA SER A 105 7.95 5.95 34.54
C SER A 105 6.93 7.01 34.89
N THR A 106 6.54 7.80 33.89
CA THR A 106 5.46 8.78 33.99
C THR A 106 4.35 8.42 33.02
N THR A 107 3.10 8.34 33.50
CA THR A 107 1.95 8.09 32.63
C THR A 107 1.66 9.31 31.76
N LYS A 108 1.80 9.15 30.44
CA LYS A 108 1.46 10.16 29.44
C LYS A 108 -0.02 10.13 29.09
N SER A 109 -0.61 8.94 29.02
CA SER A 109 -2.04 8.77 28.76
C SER A 109 -2.58 7.45 29.28
N ASN A 110 -3.87 7.45 29.60
CA ASN A 110 -4.67 6.25 29.84
C ASN A 110 -6.00 6.42 29.10
N ARG A 111 -6.21 5.65 28.04
CA ARG A 111 -7.45 5.67 27.25
C ARG A 111 -8.06 4.28 27.28
N ASP A 112 -9.11 4.12 28.07
CA ASP A 112 -9.87 2.87 28.23
C ASP A 112 -8.98 1.64 28.47
N GLY A 113 -8.02 1.73 29.41
CA GLY A 113 -7.14 0.62 29.75
C GLY A 113 -5.92 0.46 28.84
N ILE A 114 -5.74 1.35 27.85
CA ILE A 114 -4.47 1.48 27.12
C ILE A 114 -3.63 2.54 27.84
N LEU A 115 -2.65 2.08 28.62
CA LEU A 115 -1.71 2.93 29.35
C LEU A 115 -0.47 3.16 28.49
N ILE A 116 -0.10 4.43 28.32
CA ILE A 116 1.17 4.83 27.72
C ILE A 116 2.00 5.52 28.79
N ASN A 117 3.13 4.91 29.12
CA ASN A 117 4.09 5.44 30.07
C ASN A 117 5.38 5.82 29.34
N GLU A 118 5.87 7.03 29.58
CA GLU A 118 7.24 7.42 29.24
C GLU A 118 8.17 6.82 30.29
N MET A 119 9.25 6.19 29.84
CA MET A 119 10.13 5.36 30.64
C MET A 119 11.51 6.02 30.72
N THR A 120 12.04 6.17 31.93
CA THR A 120 13.41 6.59 32.16
C THR A 120 14.23 5.38 32.58
N VAL A 121 15.15 4.97 31.69
CA VAL A 121 16.03 3.83 31.93
C VAL A 121 17.48 4.28 31.75
N GLN A 122 18.28 4.06 32.78
CA GLN A 122 19.67 4.50 32.81
C GLN A 122 20.60 3.47 32.15
N ALA A 123 21.69 3.95 31.56
CA ALA A 123 22.80 3.11 31.15
C ALA A 123 23.46 2.44 32.36
N GLY A 124 23.98 1.23 32.21
CA GLY A 124 24.68 0.53 33.29
C GLY A 124 25.08 -0.90 32.95
N ALA A 125 25.00 -1.79 33.94
CA ALA A 125 25.17 -3.23 33.70
C ALA A 125 24.02 -3.80 32.84
N ASP A 126 24.28 -4.89 32.12
CA ASP A 126 23.23 -5.61 31.40
C ASP A 126 22.19 -6.19 32.39
N GLN A 127 20.94 -5.73 32.30
CA GLN A 127 19.79 -6.28 33.04
C GLN A 127 18.72 -6.88 32.11
N THR A 128 19.12 -7.35 30.93
CA THR A 128 18.20 -7.91 29.93
C THR A 128 17.47 -9.15 30.44
N ALA A 129 18.10 -9.95 31.32
CA ALA A 129 17.42 -11.05 31.99
C ALA A 129 16.22 -10.57 32.83
N ALA A 130 16.36 -9.47 33.57
CA ALA A 130 15.28 -8.90 34.36
C ALA A 130 14.19 -8.30 33.47
N TYR A 131 14.58 -7.64 32.38
CA TYR A 131 13.64 -7.13 31.37
C TYR A 131 12.78 -8.24 30.75
N LEU A 132 13.41 -9.33 30.33
CA LEU A 132 12.75 -10.47 29.67
C LEU A 132 11.92 -11.32 30.63
N ALA A 133 12.21 -11.28 31.93
CA ALA A 133 11.45 -12.00 32.95
C ALA A 133 9.99 -11.52 33.05
N ASP A 134 9.71 -10.25 32.73
CA ASP A 134 8.35 -9.71 32.74
C ASP A 134 7.56 -10.02 31.45
N PHE A 135 8.20 -10.56 30.42
CA PHE A 135 7.47 -11.09 29.28
C PHE A 135 7.04 -12.52 29.59
N GLN A 136 5.79 -12.86 29.32
CA GLN A 136 5.39 -14.24 29.10
C GLN A 136 5.97 -14.71 27.75
N LYS A 137 5.73 -13.92 26.69
CA LYS A 137 6.17 -14.16 25.32
C LYS A 137 6.57 -12.85 24.65
N VAL A 138 7.68 -12.85 23.91
CA VAL A 138 8.03 -11.79 22.98
C VAL A 138 7.59 -12.24 21.58
N GLU A 139 6.80 -11.43 20.90
CA GLU A 139 6.17 -11.78 19.62
C GLU A 139 6.81 -11.05 18.44
N HIS A 140 7.30 -9.84 18.68
CA HIS A 140 7.92 -9.02 17.66
C HIS A 140 9.08 -8.22 18.22
N VAL A 141 10.12 -8.08 17.42
CA VAL A 141 11.28 -7.23 17.70
C VAL A 141 11.71 -6.57 16.39
N ASP A 142 11.73 -5.24 16.40
CA ASP A 142 12.30 -4.42 15.34
C ASP A 142 13.40 -3.51 15.90
N LEU A 143 14.55 -3.55 15.23
CA LEU A 143 15.76 -2.82 15.60
C LEU A 143 16.21 -2.08 14.35
N LEU A 144 15.62 -0.92 14.12
CA LEU A 144 15.83 -0.16 12.89
C LEU A 144 16.90 0.92 13.13
N VAL A 145 18.09 0.70 12.58
CA VAL A 145 19.15 1.73 12.55
C VAL A 145 18.68 2.92 11.73
N ARG A 146 18.56 4.08 12.37
CA ARG A 146 18.25 5.38 11.77
C ARG A 146 19.51 6.03 11.23
N HIS A 147 20.55 6.07 12.06
CA HIS A 147 21.86 6.66 11.77
C HIS A 147 23.00 5.73 12.17
N ILE A 148 24.14 5.83 11.47
CA ILE A 148 25.39 5.14 11.83
C ILE A 148 26.58 6.07 11.60
N GLU A 149 27.44 6.15 12.60
CA GLU A 149 28.71 6.85 12.52
C GLU A 149 29.87 5.91 12.86
N LEU A 150 31.03 6.18 12.26
CA LEU A 150 32.28 5.47 12.54
C LEU A 150 33.33 6.46 13.05
N PRO A 151 33.34 6.77 14.36
CA PRO A 151 34.36 7.66 14.94
C PRO A 151 35.78 7.16 14.68
N THR A 152 35.98 5.84 14.65
CA THR A 152 37.21 5.16 14.22
C THR A 152 36.88 3.92 13.40
N GLU A 153 37.88 3.23 12.84
CA GLU A 153 37.67 1.97 12.11
C GLU A 153 37.18 0.81 12.99
N ASP A 154 37.37 0.94 14.32
CA ASP A 154 37.03 -0.08 15.31
C ASP A 154 35.91 0.35 16.26
N THR A 155 35.29 1.51 16.03
CA THR A 155 34.16 1.99 16.82
C THR A 155 33.02 2.45 15.92
N ALA A 156 31.79 2.24 16.38
CA ALA A 156 30.60 2.71 15.70
C ALA A 156 29.58 3.22 16.71
N VAL A 157 28.78 4.20 16.30
CA VAL A 157 27.63 4.68 17.08
C VAL A 157 26.39 4.51 16.20
N LEU A 158 25.36 3.87 16.73
CA LEU A 158 24.07 3.72 16.07
C LEU A 158 23.03 4.57 16.79
N GLU A 159 22.20 5.28 16.04
CA GLU A 159 20.88 5.69 16.53
C GLU A 159 19.85 4.68 16.03
N LEU A 160 19.11 4.08 16.95
CA LEU A 160 18.31 2.90 16.70
C LEU A 160 16.89 3.10 17.19
N ARG A 161 15.92 2.95 16.30
CA ARG A 161 14.52 2.75 16.71
C ARG A 161 14.39 1.35 17.30
N TYR A 162 14.00 1.30 18.56
CA TYR A 162 13.75 0.10 19.34
C TYR A 162 12.24 -0.16 19.39
N ASP A 163 11.77 -1.36 19.06
CA ASP A 163 10.37 -1.75 19.15
C ASP A 163 10.28 -3.23 19.53
N VAL A 164 9.78 -3.54 20.74
CA VAL A 164 9.62 -4.89 21.27
C VAL A 164 8.19 -5.07 21.73
N ARG A 165 7.50 -6.07 21.17
CA ARG A 165 6.09 -6.34 21.44
C ARG A 165 5.90 -7.76 21.93
N GLY A 166 4.94 -7.93 22.83
CA GLY A 166 4.51 -9.26 23.24
C GLY A 166 3.44 -9.22 24.33
N VAL A 167 3.44 -10.26 25.14
CA VAL A 167 2.52 -10.45 26.25
C VAL A 167 3.33 -10.52 27.54
N ASN A 168 2.96 -9.71 28.53
CA ASN A 168 3.64 -9.69 29.82
C ASN A 168 3.14 -10.83 30.73
N THR A 169 3.74 -10.99 31.92
CA THR A 169 3.37 -12.05 32.88
C THR A 169 1.95 -11.94 33.44
N ASN A 170 1.32 -10.77 33.32
CA ASN A 170 -0.08 -10.53 33.68
C ASN A 170 -1.05 -10.78 32.50
N ASN A 171 -0.57 -11.35 31.39
CA ASN A 171 -1.33 -11.58 30.16
C ASN A 171 -1.79 -10.28 29.44
N ASN A 172 -1.18 -9.14 29.75
CA ASN A 172 -1.42 -7.87 29.06
C ASN A 172 -0.56 -7.78 27.80
N ARG A 173 -1.12 -7.22 26.73
CA ARG A 173 -0.30 -6.85 25.56
C ARG A 173 0.59 -5.67 25.92
N ARG A 174 1.88 -5.78 25.60
CA ARG A 174 2.91 -4.79 25.89
C ARG A 174 3.70 -4.46 24.63
N ASN A 175 4.01 -3.17 24.44
CA ASN A 175 4.89 -2.65 23.41
C ASN A 175 5.85 -1.64 24.05
N ASP A 176 7.13 -1.99 24.12
CA ASP A 176 8.20 -1.07 24.45
C ASP A 176 8.80 -0.50 23.17
N ARG A 177 8.69 0.80 22.97
CA ARG A 177 9.14 1.48 21.75
C ARG A 177 9.89 2.76 22.05
N GLY A 178 10.90 3.07 21.28
CA GLY A 178 11.72 4.25 21.54
C GLY A 178 12.90 4.38 20.60
N GLU A 179 13.86 5.18 21.04
CA GLU A 179 15.11 5.44 20.35
C GLU A 179 16.29 5.30 21.31
N LEU A 180 17.31 4.59 20.84
CA LEU A 180 18.52 4.30 21.60
C LEU A 180 19.74 4.80 20.83
N SER A 181 20.70 5.37 21.55
CA SER A 181 22.08 5.50 21.07
C SER A 181 22.88 4.29 21.53
N VAL A 182 23.51 3.56 20.60
CA VAL A 182 24.25 2.33 20.88
C VAL A 182 25.68 2.48 20.39
N SER A 183 26.62 2.51 21.33
CA SER A 183 28.05 2.52 21.00
C SER A 183 28.56 1.08 20.88
N LEU A 184 29.35 0.84 19.85
CA LEU A 184 29.88 -0.47 19.47
C LEU A 184 31.41 -0.40 19.38
N THR A 185 32.05 -1.52 19.70
CA THR A 185 33.49 -1.69 19.51
C THR A 185 33.76 -2.98 18.76
N LYS A 186 34.70 -2.94 17.83
CA LYS A 186 35.15 -4.09 17.08
C LYS A 186 36.17 -4.88 17.89
N THR A 187 35.95 -6.19 17.99
CA THR A 187 36.83 -7.12 18.70
C THR A 187 37.41 -8.14 17.72
N SER A 188 38.29 -9.04 18.20
CA SER A 188 38.83 -10.13 17.39
C SER A 188 37.77 -11.12 16.87
N VAL A 189 36.58 -11.14 17.49
CA VAL A 189 35.48 -12.06 17.16
C VAL A 189 34.30 -11.38 16.46
N GLY A 190 34.37 -10.07 16.22
CA GLY A 190 33.30 -9.27 15.60
C GLY A 190 32.95 -8.02 16.39
N TRP A 191 31.88 -7.34 15.99
CA TRP A 191 31.35 -6.18 16.72
C TRP A 191 30.66 -6.58 18.02
N THR A 192 30.80 -5.76 19.07
CA THR A 192 30.12 -5.93 20.36
C THR A 192 29.59 -4.60 20.87
N ILE A 193 28.54 -4.64 21.70
CA ILE A 193 27.96 -3.46 22.33
C ILE A 193 28.83 -2.99 23.50
N ALA A 194 29.34 -1.77 23.37
CA ALA A 194 30.14 -1.10 24.38
C ALA A 194 29.26 -0.37 25.41
N SER A 195 28.22 0.33 24.94
CA SER A 195 27.24 1.02 25.80
C SER A 195 25.92 1.25 25.07
N MET A 196 24.88 1.55 25.85
CA MET A 196 23.57 1.94 25.35
C MET A 196 23.08 3.13 26.17
N GLU A 197 22.45 4.08 25.51
CA GLU A 197 21.76 5.21 26.13
C GLU A 197 20.35 5.32 25.54
N VAL A 198 19.37 5.59 26.39
CA VAL A 198 18.00 5.85 25.95
C VAL A 198 17.89 7.31 25.57
N ILE A 199 17.57 7.58 24.30
CA ILE A 199 17.17 8.92 23.84
C ILE A 199 15.72 9.15 24.24
N TYR A 200 14.87 8.16 23.97
CA TYR A 200 13.47 8.13 24.39
C TYR A 200 12.96 6.69 24.51
N LEU A 201 12.07 6.42 25.46
CA LEU A 201 11.41 5.11 25.56
C LEU A 201 10.00 5.27 26.11
N GLU A 202 9.05 4.60 25.47
CA GLU A 202 7.68 4.42 25.92
C GLU A 202 7.38 2.94 26.15
N ARG A 203 6.50 2.69 27.12
CA ARG A 203 5.77 1.44 27.24
C ARG A 203 4.29 1.72 27.02
N ALA A 204 3.73 1.12 25.99
CA ALA A 204 2.29 0.94 25.86
C ALA A 204 1.91 -0.42 26.45
N GLU A 205 0.99 -0.45 27.41
CA GLU A 205 0.44 -1.66 27.99
C GLU A 205 -1.09 -1.60 27.95
N ASN A 206 -1.71 -2.68 27.48
CA ASN A 206 -3.16 -2.79 27.43
C ASN A 206 -3.66 -3.70 28.55
N THR A 207 -4.46 -3.16 29.46
CA THR A 207 -5.13 -3.86 30.55
C THR A 207 -6.57 -4.24 30.24
N ARG A 208 -7.12 -3.81 29.09
CA ARG A 208 -8.42 -4.25 28.59
C ARG A 208 -8.30 -5.39 27.57
N ASN A 209 -9.40 -6.12 27.39
CA ASN A 209 -9.49 -7.11 26.32
C ASN A 209 -9.31 -6.45 24.93
N PRO A 210 -8.74 -7.16 23.94
CA PRO A 210 -8.67 -6.67 22.58
C PRO A 210 -10.07 -6.29 22.05
N ALA A 211 -10.17 -5.16 21.35
CA ALA A 211 -11.40 -4.78 20.66
C ALA A 211 -11.69 -5.71 19.47
N PHE A 212 -10.64 -6.26 18.86
CA PHE A 212 -10.71 -7.20 17.76
C PHE A 212 -9.78 -8.39 18.02
N THR A 213 -10.21 -9.58 17.60
CA THR A 213 -9.41 -10.81 17.58
C THR A 213 -9.27 -11.28 16.14
N ASP A 214 -8.13 -11.89 15.80
CA ASP A 214 -7.98 -12.54 14.49
C ASP A 214 -8.90 -13.75 14.43
N ALA A 215 -9.84 -13.73 13.48
CA ALA A 215 -10.81 -14.78 13.23
C ALA A 215 -10.64 -15.41 11.83
N THR A 216 -9.58 -15.07 11.10
CA THR A 216 -9.40 -15.43 9.69
C THR A 216 -9.52 -16.94 9.47
N ALA A 217 -8.76 -17.72 10.24
CA ALA A 217 -8.77 -19.18 10.14
C ALA A 217 -10.07 -19.79 10.69
N SER A 218 -10.62 -19.27 11.79
CA SER A 218 -11.88 -19.79 12.34
C SER A 218 -13.08 -19.56 11.43
N LEU A 219 -13.03 -18.49 10.63
CA LEU A 219 -14.06 -18.18 9.63
C LEU A 219 -13.78 -18.86 8.27
N GLY A 220 -12.70 -19.63 8.14
CA GLY A 220 -12.33 -20.33 6.90
C GLY A 220 -11.80 -19.44 5.78
N LEU A 221 -11.49 -18.16 6.08
CA LEU A 221 -10.95 -17.19 5.11
C LEU A 221 -9.45 -17.35 4.86
N ASP A 222 -8.75 -18.15 5.68
CA ASP A 222 -7.36 -18.53 5.44
C ASP A 222 -7.17 -19.40 4.18
N LYS A 223 -8.28 -19.89 3.60
CA LYS A 223 -8.33 -20.59 2.32
C LYS A 223 -8.37 -19.64 1.11
N LEU A 224 -8.57 -18.35 1.31
CA LEU A 224 -8.48 -17.37 0.23
C LEU A 224 -7.08 -17.47 -0.40
N PRO A 225 -6.99 -17.76 -1.71
CA PRO A 225 -5.71 -17.88 -2.38
C PRO A 225 -4.96 -16.56 -2.30
N ILE A 226 -3.74 -16.65 -1.77
CA ILE A 226 -2.77 -15.56 -1.82
C ILE A 226 -2.02 -15.73 -3.14
N ASP A 227 -2.52 -15.11 -4.20
CA ASP A 227 -1.77 -15.01 -5.45
C ASP A 227 -0.61 -14.02 -5.27
N ASP A 228 0.61 -14.57 -5.15
CA ASP A 228 1.82 -13.77 -5.03
C ASP A 228 2.02 -12.91 -6.29
N ARG A 229 2.36 -11.64 -6.08
CA ARG A 229 2.52 -10.65 -7.14
C ARG A 229 3.73 -11.01 -7.98
N LYS A 230 3.51 -11.61 -9.15
CA LYS A 230 4.57 -11.71 -10.17
C LYS A 230 4.88 -10.35 -10.82
N GLU A 231 3.98 -9.36 -10.71
CA GLU A 231 4.13 -8.01 -11.27
C GLU A 231 3.59 -6.94 -10.30
N ALA A 232 4.34 -5.85 -10.11
CA ALA A 232 3.96 -4.75 -9.22
C ALA A 232 2.89 -3.84 -9.85
N ILE A 233 1.85 -3.48 -9.07
CA ILE A 233 0.84 -2.39 -9.23
C ILE A 233 -0.01 -2.42 -10.52
N ARG A 234 0.59 -2.59 -11.69
CA ARG A 234 -0.02 -2.51 -13.03
C ARG A 234 -1.10 -3.54 -13.34
N ARG A 235 -1.08 -4.71 -12.71
CA ARG A 235 -1.88 -5.87 -13.18
C ARG A 235 -2.60 -6.64 -12.08
N GLY A 236 -2.37 -6.33 -10.80
CA GLY A 236 -3.05 -7.01 -9.70
C GLY A 236 -4.50 -6.56 -9.60
N GLY A 237 -5.46 -7.46 -9.78
CA GLY A 237 -6.84 -7.24 -9.40
C GLY A 237 -6.98 -7.30 -7.88
N TYR A 238 -7.69 -6.35 -7.28
CA TYR A 238 -8.09 -6.36 -5.88
C TYR A 238 -9.43 -5.66 -5.80
N ALA A 239 -10.50 -6.42 -5.90
CA ALA A 239 -11.84 -5.92 -5.61
C ALA A 239 -12.37 -6.64 -4.38
N LEU A 240 -13.08 -5.89 -3.56
CA LEU A 240 -13.88 -6.44 -2.48
C LEU A 240 -15.25 -5.81 -2.62
N ALA A 241 -16.26 -6.62 -2.91
CA ALA A 241 -17.66 -6.18 -2.88
C ALA A 241 -18.39 -6.99 -1.81
N ILE A 242 -19.22 -6.30 -1.03
CA ILE A 242 -19.95 -6.88 0.09
C ILE A 242 -21.44 -6.66 -0.14
N SER A 243 -22.22 -7.74 -0.09
CA SER A 243 -23.68 -7.70 -0.09
C SER A 243 -24.21 -9.02 0.40
N ASP A 244 -25.37 -9.02 1.04
CA ASP A 244 -26.25 -10.18 1.13
C ASP A 244 -26.81 -10.43 -0.29
N PHE A 245 -26.30 -11.44 -1.01
CA PHE A 245 -26.70 -11.68 -2.41
C PHE A 245 -27.84 -12.69 -2.54
N ASP A 246 -28.04 -13.54 -1.51
CA ASP A 246 -29.07 -14.57 -1.48
C ASP A 246 -30.23 -14.22 -0.53
N ASN A 247 -30.23 -13.00 0.01
CA ASN A 247 -31.25 -12.44 0.90
C ASN A 247 -31.42 -13.26 2.19
N ASP A 248 -30.35 -13.86 2.70
CA ASP A 248 -30.38 -14.66 3.94
C ASP A 248 -30.14 -13.83 5.22
N GLY A 249 -29.93 -12.51 5.06
CA GLY A 249 -29.69 -11.55 6.13
C GLY A 249 -28.22 -11.43 6.53
N GLN A 250 -27.31 -12.12 5.84
CA GLN A 250 -25.88 -12.10 6.13
C GLN A 250 -25.12 -11.55 4.94
N ASN A 251 -24.23 -10.60 5.20
CA ASN A 251 -23.40 -10.06 4.13
C ASN A 251 -22.36 -11.10 3.66
N ASP A 252 -22.35 -11.33 2.36
CA ASP A 252 -21.39 -12.15 1.63
C ASP A 252 -20.27 -11.28 1.04
N MET A 253 -19.32 -11.95 0.39
CA MET A 253 -18.12 -11.30 -0.10
C MET A 253 -17.71 -11.79 -1.49
N LEU A 254 -17.68 -10.88 -2.47
CA LEU A 254 -17.02 -11.12 -3.75
C LEU A 254 -15.58 -10.59 -3.68
N VAL A 255 -14.61 -11.46 -3.92
CA VAL A 255 -13.18 -11.15 -3.93
C VAL A 255 -12.67 -11.22 -5.36
N GLY A 256 -12.31 -10.06 -5.91
CA GLY A 256 -11.60 -9.94 -7.17
C GLY A 256 -10.09 -9.92 -6.96
N ASN A 257 -9.37 -10.66 -7.79
CA ASN A 257 -7.94 -10.91 -7.67
C ASN A 257 -7.28 -10.91 -9.07
N TYR A 258 -5.97 -11.21 -9.13
CA TYR A 258 -5.31 -11.47 -10.42
C TYR A 258 -5.83 -12.77 -11.05
N GLY A 259 -5.99 -13.82 -10.23
CA GLY A 259 -6.65 -15.06 -10.59
C GLY A 259 -8.17 -14.95 -10.73
N PRO A 260 -8.89 -16.08 -10.75
CA PRO A 260 -10.35 -16.11 -10.82
C PRO A 260 -11.01 -15.45 -9.62
N VAL A 261 -12.01 -14.60 -9.90
CA VAL A 261 -12.92 -14.01 -8.91
C VAL A 261 -13.56 -15.10 -8.06
N GLN A 262 -13.83 -14.81 -6.80
CA GLN A 262 -14.49 -15.75 -5.89
C GLN A 262 -15.64 -15.09 -5.15
N LEU A 263 -16.80 -15.74 -5.10
CA LEU A 263 -17.92 -15.38 -4.24
C LEU A 263 -17.93 -16.28 -3.00
N TRP A 264 -17.81 -15.65 -1.84
CA TRP A 264 -17.77 -16.29 -0.54
C TRP A 264 -19.06 -15.98 0.21
N ARG A 265 -19.89 -17.00 0.39
CA ARG A 265 -21.13 -16.91 1.13
C ARG A 265 -20.88 -16.98 2.63
N ASN A 266 -21.51 -16.11 3.39
CA ASN A 266 -21.46 -16.08 4.83
C ASN A 266 -22.49 -17.04 5.43
N THR A 267 -22.02 -18.01 6.21
CA THR A 267 -22.85 -19.03 6.87
C THR A 267 -23.20 -18.68 8.31
N GLY A 268 -22.76 -17.50 8.79
CA GLY A 268 -22.92 -17.02 10.17
C GLY A 268 -21.87 -17.56 11.13
N SER A 269 -21.24 -18.67 10.79
CA SER A 269 -20.11 -19.27 11.53
C SER A 269 -18.79 -19.22 10.77
N GLY A 270 -18.80 -18.75 9.52
CA GLY A 270 -17.66 -18.69 8.61
C GLY A 270 -18.11 -18.49 7.17
N PHE A 271 -17.17 -18.62 6.23
CA PHE A 271 -17.41 -18.40 4.80
C PHE A 271 -17.19 -19.68 3.98
N GLU A 272 -18.00 -19.85 2.93
CA GLU A 272 -17.87 -20.91 1.94
C GLU A 272 -17.73 -20.32 0.52
N ASP A 273 -16.79 -20.83 -0.28
CA ASP A 273 -16.67 -20.46 -1.69
C ASP A 273 -17.81 -21.13 -2.48
N VAL A 274 -18.70 -20.31 -3.04
CA VAL A 274 -19.87 -20.75 -3.82
C VAL A 274 -19.76 -20.38 -5.30
N THR A 275 -18.63 -19.82 -5.74
CA THR A 275 -18.44 -19.20 -7.07
C THR A 275 -19.01 -20.04 -8.22
N ALA A 276 -18.54 -21.29 -8.34
CA ALA A 276 -18.97 -22.19 -9.41
C ALA A 276 -20.42 -22.68 -9.22
N LYS A 277 -20.87 -22.83 -7.97
CA LYS A 277 -22.23 -23.29 -7.63
C LYS A 277 -23.28 -22.27 -8.06
N VAL A 278 -22.97 -20.98 -7.94
CA VAL A 278 -23.88 -19.90 -8.30
C VAL A 278 -23.75 -19.45 -9.75
N GLY A 279 -22.88 -20.05 -10.56
CA GLY A 279 -22.78 -19.77 -11.99
C GLY A 279 -21.84 -18.61 -12.38
N ILE A 280 -21.01 -18.12 -11.46
CA ILE A 280 -19.95 -17.15 -11.77
C ILE A 280 -18.79 -17.89 -12.46
N GLN A 281 -18.29 -17.32 -13.56
CA GLN A 281 -17.19 -17.88 -14.34
C GLN A 281 -15.82 -17.43 -13.79
N ASP A 282 -14.74 -18.04 -14.29
CA ASP A 282 -13.36 -17.73 -13.89
C ASP A 282 -12.88 -16.37 -14.46
N GLU A 283 -13.51 -15.28 -14.00
CA GLU A 283 -13.16 -13.92 -14.40
C GLU A 283 -11.92 -13.44 -13.64
N GLY A 284 -10.84 -13.11 -14.34
CA GLY A 284 -9.60 -12.65 -13.72
C GLY A 284 -9.22 -11.21 -14.05
N VAL A 285 -8.18 -10.73 -13.35
CA VAL A 285 -7.66 -9.35 -13.43
C VAL A 285 -8.70 -8.32 -12.99
N VAL A 286 -9.46 -8.64 -11.94
CA VAL A 286 -10.60 -7.85 -11.47
C VAL A 286 -10.13 -6.67 -10.61
N LYS A 287 -10.30 -5.44 -11.08
CA LYS A 287 -9.87 -4.22 -10.36
C LYS A 287 -10.95 -3.58 -9.51
N SER A 288 -12.19 -3.79 -9.86
CA SER A 288 -13.32 -3.25 -9.13
C SER A 288 -14.51 -4.16 -9.33
N ALA A 289 -15.36 -4.23 -8.32
CA ALA A 289 -16.61 -4.97 -8.38
C ALA A 289 -17.62 -4.29 -7.46
N ALA A 290 -18.90 -4.46 -7.78
CA ALA A 290 -19.99 -3.93 -6.98
C ALA A 290 -21.21 -4.85 -7.08
N PHE A 291 -22.03 -4.83 -6.04
CA PHE A 291 -23.37 -5.38 -6.06
C PHE A 291 -24.37 -4.23 -6.23
N ALA A 292 -25.25 -4.32 -7.22
CA ALA A 292 -26.28 -3.31 -7.49
C ALA A 292 -27.42 -3.93 -8.30
N ASP A 293 -28.64 -3.43 -8.14
CA ASP A 293 -29.81 -3.83 -8.93
C ASP A 293 -29.74 -3.17 -10.31
N LEU A 294 -29.12 -3.83 -11.30
CA LEU A 294 -28.79 -3.22 -12.59
C LEU A 294 -29.94 -3.29 -13.58
N ASP A 295 -30.90 -4.21 -13.38
CA ASP A 295 -32.09 -4.31 -14.22
C ASP A 295 -33.38 -3.83 -13.56
N ASN A 296 -33.30 -3.47 -12.28
CA ASN A 296 -34.37 -2.89 -11.46
C ASN A 296 -35.47 -3.90 -11.15
N ASP A 297 -35.09 -5.16 -10.91
CA ASP A 297 -35.99 -6.25 -10.51
C ASP A 297 -36.06 -6.48 -9.00
N GLY A 298 -35.21 -5.79 -8.23
CA GLY A 298 -35.14 -5.84 -6.78
C GLY A 298 -34.04 -6.75 -6.22
N ASP A 299 -33.38 -7.55 -7.05
CA ASP A 299 -32.24 -8.37 -6.66
C ASP A 299 -30.92 -7.69 -7.07
N LYS A 300 -29.88 -7.86 -6.24
CA LYS A 300 -28.58 -7.25 -6.53
C LYS A 300 -27.80 -8.12 -7.51
N ASP A 301 -27.54 -7.56 -8.68
CA ASP A 301 -26.61 -8.06 -9.68
C ASP A 301 -25.16 -7.80 -9.31
N ILE A 302 -24.23 -8.40 -10.05
CA ILE A 302 -22.80 -8.15 -9.91
C ILE A 302 -22.27 -7.39 -11.12
N ALA A 303 -21.58 -6.28 -10.89
CA ALA A 303 -20.71 -5.63 -11.88
C ALA A 303 -19.23 -5.93 -11.57
N ILE A 304 -18.44 -6.26 -12.58
CA ILE A 304 -17.01 -6.54 -12.49
C ILE A 304 -16.27 -5.72 -13.54
N LEU A 305 -15.26 -4.97 -13.10
CA LEU A 305 -14.28 -4.33 -13.98
C LEU A 305 -13.00 -5.14 -14.07
N ARG A 306 -12.57 -5.43 -15.29
CA ARG A 306 -11.33 -6.16 -15.57
C ARG A 306 -10.29 -5.25 -16.19
N PHE A 307 -9.09 -5.24 -15.64
CA PHE A 307 -8.01 -4.41 -16.14
C PHE A 307 -7.22 -5.12 -17.24
N VAL A 308 -7.85 -5.28 -18.41
CA VAL A 308 -7.27 -6.00 -19.53
C VAL A 308 -6.60 -5.02 -20.50
N VAL A 309 -5.29 -5.19 -20.73
CA VAL A 309 -4.51 -4.34 -21.64
C VAL A 309 -4.67 -4.81 -23.09
N GLY A 310 -5.10 -3.92 -23.99
CA GLY A 310 -5.15 -4.22 -25.43
C GLY A 310 -6.04 -5.42 -25.77
N SER A 311 -7.11 -5.57 -24.98
CA SER A 311 -7.97 -6.74 -25.00
C SER A 311 -8.59 -6.98 -26.37
N LYS A 312 -8.43 -8.20 -26.91
CA LYS A 312 -9.28 -8.74 -27.99
C LYS A 312 -10.43 -9.59 -27.43
N ASP A 313 -10.57 -9.60 -26.11
CA ASP A 313 -11.59 -10.35 -25.40
C ASP A 313 -12.96 -9.74 -25.71
N GLY A 314 -13.84 -10.52 -26.34
CA GLY A 314 -15.21 -10.09 -26.63
C GLY A 314 -16.04 -9.80 -25.37
N ARG A 315 -15.54 -10.20 -24.18
CA ARG A 315 -16.15 -9.86 -22.89
C ARG A 315 -15.95 -8.39 -22.48
N GLY A 316 -14.97 -7.70 -23.07
CA GLY A 316 -14.60 -6.34 -22.67
C GLY A 316 -13.96 -6.24 -21.27
N ASP A 317 -13.86 -5.02 -20.75
CA ASP A 317 -13.39 -4.69 -19.41
C ASP A 317 -14.53 -4.42 -18.40
N PHE A 318 -15.79 -4.62 -18.81
CA PHE A 318 -16.97 -4.63 -17.94
C PHE A 318 -17.72 -5.94 -18.13
N ILE A 319 -18.01 -6.64 -17.04
CA ILE A 319 -18.81 -7.87 -17.01
C ILE A 319 -19.91 -7.67 -16.00
N ALA A 320 -21.13 -8.10 -16.36
CA ALA A 320 -22.23 -8.17 -15.42
C ALA A 320 -22.74 -9.61 -15.26
N TYR A 321 -23.27 -9.91 -14.10
CA TYR A 321 -23.98 -11.13 -13.81
C TYR A 321 -25.35 -10.76 -13.24
N GLU A 322 -26.40 -11.19 -13.93
CA GLU A 322 -27.79 -11.04 -13.52
C GLU A 322 -28.08 -12.03 -12.40
N ASN A 323 -28.52 -11.54 -11.23
CA ASN A 323 -29.06 -12.38 -10.18
C ASN A 323 -30.44 -12.88 -10.61
N LYS A 324 -30.70 -14.19 -10.48
CA LYS A 324 -31.98 -14.79 -10.91
C LYS A 324 -33.04 -14.80 -9.83
N GLY A 325 -32.75 -14.20 -8.67
CA GLY A 325 -33.60 -14.21 -7.48
C GLY A 325 -33.68 -15.56 -6.77
N ASP A 326 -32.94 -16.57 -7.25
CA ASP A 326 -32.83 -17.90 -6.64
C ASP A 326 -31.43 -18.17 -6.05
N GLY A 327 -30.61 -17.12 -5.92
CA GLY A 327 -29.22 -17.19 -5.47
C GLY A 327 -28.24 -17.68 -6.54
N THR A 328 -28.67 -17.79 -7.80
CA THR A 328 -27.79 -18.06 -8.94
C THR A 328 -27.66 -16.85 -9.87
N PHE A 329 -26.58 -16.85 -10.64
CA PHE A 329 -26.19 -15.76 -11.51
C PHE A 329 -26.09 -16.22 -12.97
N ALA A 330 -26.58 -15.40 -13.89
CA ALA A 330 -26.36 -15.56 -15.32
C ALA A 330 -25.51 -14.43 -15.89
N ARG A 331 -24.45 -14.79 -16.59
CA ARG A 331 -23.54 -13.83 -17.22
C ARG A 331 -24.25 -13.01 -18.31
N LYS A 332 -24.03 -11.70 -18.28
CA LYS A 332 -24.47 -10.73 -19.31
C LYS A 332 -23.25 -10.20 -20.05
N THR A 333 -23.40 -10.00 -21.36
CA THR A 333 -22.40 -9.34 -22.21
C THR A 333 -23.02 -8.13 -22.90
N ASP A 334 -22.17 -7.20 -23.36
CA ASP A 334 -22.59 -6.06 -24.18
C ASP A 334 -23.64 -5.15 -23.50
N VAL A 335 -23.60 -5.08 -22.16
CA VAL A 335 -24.53 -4.30 -21.33
C VAL A 335 -24.32 -2.79 -21.50
N LEU A 336 -23.06 -2.35 -21.47
CA LEU A 336 -22.72 -0.93 -21.57
C LEU A 336 -22.38 -0.56 -23.01
N PRO A 337 -23.18 0.27 -23.70
CA PRO A 337 -22.82 0.76 -25.03
C PRO A 337 -21.54 1.59 -24.95
N ARG A 338 -20.68 1.48 -25.96
CA ARG A 338 -19.42 2.26 -26.06
C ARG A 338 -19.40 3.08 -27.33
N ARG A 339 -19.69 4.37 -27.18
CA ARG A 339 -19.58 5.42 -28.20
C ARG A 339 -18.16 5.95 -28.30
N ARG A 340 -17.32 5.73 -27.29
CA ARG A 340 -15.91 6.13 -27.24
C ARG A 340 -14.97 4.94 -27.12
N SER A 341 -13.69 5.20 -27.41
CA SER A 341 -12.62 4.23 -27.14
C SER A 341 -12.17 4.34 -25.69
N TYR A 342 -12.20 3.21 -25.01
CA TYR A 342 -11.85 3.05 -23.60
C TYR A 342 -10.76 1.98 -23.46
N ASP A 343 -9.89 2.11 -22.47
CA ASP A 343 -8.90 1.09 -22.15
C ASP A 343 -8.62 1.09 -20.65
N ARG A 344 -8.57 -0.11 -20.06
CA ARG A 344 -8.21 -0.38 -18.67
C ARG A 344 -9.18 0.20 -17.65
N ALA A 345 -10.42 -0.29 -17.65
CA ALA A 345 -11.45 0.08 -16.69
C ALA A 345 -10.98 -0.04 -15.22
N MET A 346 -10.96 1.10 -14.53
CA MET A 346 -10.93 1.30 -13.08
C MET A 346 -10.92 2.80 -12.78
N PRO A 347 -11.49 3.25 -11.65
CA PRO A 347 -12.34 2.52 -10.71
C PRO A 347 -13.80 2.42 -11.19
N LEU A 348 -14.65 1.73 -10.42
CA LEU A 348 -16.11 1.74 -10.53
C LEU A 348 -16.68 2.54 -9.36
N THR A 349 -17.66 3.40 -9.60
CA THR A 349 -18.62 3.83 -8.57
C THR A 349 -20.01 3.92 -9.19
N MET A 350 -21.03 3.90 -8.35
CA MET A 350 -22.43 3.84 -8.77
C MET A 350 -23.27 4.81 -7.95
N GLY A 351 -24.34 5.31 -8.53
CA GLY A 351 -25.28 6.23 -7.89
C GLY A 351 -26.41 6.59 -8.86
N ASP A 352 -27.55 7.03 -8.34
CA ASP A 352 -28.60 7.63 -9.16
C ASP A 352 -28.18 9.07 -9.49
N PHE A 353 -27.52 9.27 -10.64
CA PHE A 353 -26.94 10.55 -11.02
C PHE A 353 -27.95 11.45 -11.73
N ASP A 354 -28.99 10.88 -12.35
CA ASP A 354 -30.05 11.63 -13.03
C ASP A 354 -31.39 11.69 -12.26
N ASN A 355 -31.41 11.17 -11.02
CA ASN A 355 -32.56 11.14 -10.12
C ASN A 355 -33.77 10.40 -10.70
N ASN A 356 -33.53 9.37 -11.52
CA ASN A 356 -34.59 8.58 -12.13
C ASN A 356 -35.00 7.36 -11.29
N GLY A 357 -34.32 7.11 -10.16
CA GLY A 357 -34.55 6.00 -9.24
C GLY A 357 -33.81 4.72 -9.61
N PHE A 358 -33.03 4.70 -10.68
CA PHE A 358 -32.21 3.58 -11.12
C PHE A 358 -30.73 3.87 -10.89
N VAL A 359 -29.96 2.82 -10.64
CA VAL A 359 -28.52 2.96 -10.36
C VAL A 359 -27.72 3.18 -11.65
N ASP A 360 -27.09 4.34 -11.76
CA ASP A 360 -26.17 4.66 -12.85
C ASP A 360 -24.74 4.23 -12.52
N ILE A 361 -23.90 4.17 -13.55
CA ILE A 361 -22.54 3.64 -13.46
C ILE A 361 -21.54 4.69 -13.91
N TYR A 362 -20.55 4.99 -13.06
CA TYR A 362 -19.31 5.66 -13.45
C TYR A 362 -18.17 4.65 -13.55
N ILE A 363 -17.36 4.76 -14.62
CA ILE A 363 -16.12 4.01 -14.76
C ILE A 363 -14.99 4.94 -15.17
N GLY A 364 -13.87 4.85 -14.45
CA GLY A 364 -12.61 5.47 -14.86
C GLY A 364 -11.83 4.59 -15.83
N PHE A 365 -10.97 5.21 -16.63
CA PHE A 365 -10.11 4.56 -17.62
C PHE A 365 -8.75 5.24 -17.62
N PRO A 366 -7.84 4.90 -16.68
CA PRO A 366 -6.48 5.44 -16.64
C PRO A 366 -5.70 5.25 -17.95
N GLY A 367 -6.14 4.35 -18.84
CA GLY A 367 -5.73 4.28 -20.23
C GLY A 367 -4.35 3.65 -20.43
N ILE A 368 -3.77 3.80 -21.64
CA ILE A 368 -2.62 3.02 -22.11
C ILE A 368 -1.28 3.25 -21.36
N ARG A 369 -1.26 4.13 -20.36
CA ARG A 369 -0.03 4.67 -19.77
C ARG A 369 0.41 3.96 -18.50
N ASP A 370 1.70 4.02 -18.27
CA ASP A 370 2.38 3.37 -17.17
C ASP A 370 2.51 4.29 -15.97
N PHE A 371 2.01 3.85 -14.81
CA PHE A 371 2.13 4.59 -13.56
C PHE A 371 3.58 4.71 -13.03
N THR A 372 4.52 3.94 -13.58
CA THR A 372 5.90 3.86 -13.07
C THR A 372 6.90 4.82 -13.73
N SER A 373 6.54 5.55 -14.79
CA SER A 373 7.43 6.59 -15.37
C SER A 373 6.72 7.72 -16.11
N GLY A 374 6.83 8.94 -15.59
CA GLY A 374 6.53 10.18 -16.32
C GLY A 374 5.06 10.45 -16.64
N ILE A 375 4.12 9.99 -15.80
CA ILE A 375 2.67 10.23 -15.96
C ILE A 375 2.37 11.74 -16.11
N SER A 376 3.04 12.58 -15.32
CA SER A 376 2.84 14.03 -15.31
C SER A 376 3.27 14.73 -16.62
N ASN A 377 4.17 14.12 -17.40
CA ASN A 377 4.90 14.82 -18.47
C ASN A 377 4.61 14.33 -19.89
N ARG A 378 3.60 13.47 -20.10
CA ARG A 378 3.22 13.00 -21.45
C ARG A 378 1.76 13.33 -21.74
N ALA A 379 1.40 13.66 -22.99
CA ALA A 379 0.04 14.09 -23.39
C ALA A 379 -0.87 12.94 -23.83
N ARG A 380 -2.02 12.68 -23.17
CA ARG A 380 -2.91 11.53 -23.46
C ARG A 380 -3.45 11.62 -24.90
N PRO A 381 -3.58 10.50 -25.64
CA PRO A 381 -4.21 10.54 -26.95
C PRO A 381 -5.67 11.00 -26.85
N GLU A 382 -6.05 12.00 -27.64
CA GLU A 382 -7.41 12.59 -27.61
C GLU A 382 -8.52 11.58 -27.89
N TRP A 383 -8.25 10.55 -28.69
CA TRP A 383 -9.21 9.50 -29.06
C TRP A 383 -9.55 8.53 -27.91
N LEU A 384 -8.76 8.50 -26.84
CA LEU A 384 -8.93 7.55 -25.74
C LEU A 384 -9.54 8.26 -24.55
N ALA A 385 -10.82 8.01 -24.25
CA ALA A 385 -11.52 8.62 -23.12
C ALA A 385 -10.96 8.13 -21.77
N SER A 386 -10.92 9.00 -20.77
CA SER A 386 -10.44 8.72 -19.40
C SER A 386 -11.54 8.37 -18.41
N GLN A 387 -12.79 8.66 -18.73
CA GLN A 387 -13.94 8.52 -17.85
C GLN A 387 -15.19 8.20 -18.69
N GLY A 388 -16.14 7.46 -18.10
CA GLY A 388 -17.44 7.17 -18.70
C GLY A 388 -18.52 7.15 -17.64
N ILE A 389 -19.72 7.61 -18.03
CA ILE A 389 -20.95 7.51 -17.24
C ILE A 389 -22.00 6.82 -18.12
N TRP A 390 -22.73 5.87 -17.53
CA TRP A 390 -23.83 5.15 -18.16
C TRP A 390 -25.07 5.28 -17.30
N PHE A 391 -26.08 5.94 -17.84
CA PHE A 391 -27.38 6.11 -17.20
C PHE A 391 -28.25 4.87 -17.40
N ASN A 392 -28.75 4.30 -16.32
CA ASN A 392 -29.64 3.15 -16.35
C ASN A 392 -31.04 3.61 -16.77
N GLN A 393 -31.62 2.90 -17.73
CA GLN A 393 -32.95 3.18 -18.29
C GLN A 393 -33.94 2.04 -17.98
N GLY A 394 -33.56 1.10 -17.10
CA GLY A 394 -34.34 -0.07 -16.73
C GLY A 394 -34.08 -1.30 -17.60
N GLY A 395 -34.20 -2.49 -17.02
CA GLY A 395 -34.21 -3.77 -17.76
C GLY A 395 -32.95 -4.03 -18.59
N TRP A 396 -31.76 -3.82 -18.01
CA TRP A 396 -30.45 -3.95 -18.69
C TRP A 396 -30.19 -2.92 -19.81
N ASN A 397 -30.99 -1.86 -19.93
CA ASN A 397 -30.79 -0.82 -20.93
C ASN A 397 -30.00 0.35 -20.34
N PHE A 398 -28.83 0.65 -20.91
CA PHE A 398 -27.98 1.76 -20.46
C PHE A 398 -27.73 2.76 -21.59
N ALA A 399 -27.65 4.04 -21.23
CA ALA A 399 -27.30 5.12 -22.14
C ALA A 399 -25.99 5.79 -21.70
N GLU A 400 -24.97 5.80 -22.56
CA GLU A 400 -23.73 6.50 -22.27
C GLU A 400 -23.91 8.03 -22.34
N ALA A 401 -23.33 8.74 -21.37
CA ALA A 401 -23.32 10.20 -21.29
C ALA A 401 -22.78 10.87 -22.56
N ALA A 402 -23.36 12.00 -22.94
CA ALA A 402 -23.02 12.75 -24.15
C ALA A 402 -21.58 13.31 -24.13
N GLU A 403 -20.97 13.53 -25.29
CA GLU A 403 -19.60 14.08 -25.40
C GLU A 403 -19.40 15.45 -24.75
N GLY A 404 -20.46 16.25 -24.65
CA GLY A 404 -20.42 17.54 -23.96
C GLY A 404 -20.55 17.49 -22.43
N ASP A 405 -20.73 16.31 -21.84
CA ASP A 405 -20.77 16.19 -20.37
C ASP A 405 -19.38 16.47 -19.77
N THR A 406 -19.37 17.18 -18.64
CA THR A 406 -18.14 17.69 -18.01
C THR A 406 -17.22 16.56 -17.54
N VAL A 407 -17.78 15.45 -17.04
CA VAL A 407 -16.98 14.33 -16.51
C VAL A 407 -16.29 13.60 -17.66
N VAL A 408 -17.06 13.21 -18.66
CA VAL A 408 -16.54 12.43 -19.81
C VAL A 408 -15.70 13.29 -20.77
N GLY A 409 -15.94 14.60 -20.80
CA GLY A 409 -15.14 15.57 -21.56
C GLY A 409 -13.76 15.85 -20.95
N ALA A 410 -13.58 15.59 -19.65
CA ALA A 410 -12.31 15.77 -18.95
C ALA A 410 -11.29 14.66 -19.29
N ASN A 411 -10.79 14.66 -20.52
CA ASN A 411 -9.95 13.58 -21.07
C ASN A 411 -8.46 13.62 -20.62
N ASN A 412 -8.18 14.15 -19.44
CA ASN A 412 -6.85 14.18 -18.87
C ASN A 412 -6.74 13.39 -17.56
N VAL A 413 -7.85 13.07 -16.87
CA VAL A 413 -7.88 12.41 -15.55
C VAL A 413 -7.25 11.00 -15.58
N TYR A 414 -6.43 10.67 -14.59
CA TYR A 414 -5.93 9.31 -14.34
C TYR A 414 -6.62 8.73 -13.11
N ALA A 415 -7.88 8.34 -13.30
CA ALA A 415 -8.72 7.85 -12.22
C ALA A 415 -8.13 6.58 -11.59
N HIS A 416 -8.02 6.57 -10.26
CA HIS A 416 -7.55 5.41 -9.51
C HIS A 416 -8.56 4.90 -8.47
N ALA A 417 -9.29 5.81 -7.83
CA ALA A 417 -10.48 5.53 -7.01
C ALA A 417 -11.51 6.65 -7.24
N ALA A 418 -12.78 6.34 -7.01
CA ALA A 418 -13.87 7.28 -7.17
C ALA A 418 -14.96 6.92 -6.16
N VAL A 419 -15.69 7.93 -5.71
CA VAL A 419 -16.84 7.80 -4.81
C VAL A 419 -17.96 8.69 -5.34
N ALA A 420 -19.17 8.13 -5.32
CA ALA A 420 -20.41 8.88 -5.47
C ALA A 420 -20.97 9.15 -4.07
N THR A 421 -21.13 10.42 -3.69
CA THR A 421 -21.66 10.83 -2.39
C THR A 421 -22.19 12.26 -2.47
N ASP A 422 -23.18 12.59 -1.66
CA ASP A 422 -23.66 13.96 -1.52
C ASP A 422 -22.63 14.77 -0.70
N LEU A 423 -21.71 15.48 -1.37
CA LEU A 423 -20.62 16.20 -0.70
C LEU A 423 -21.05 17.57 -0.17
N ASN A 424 -22.12 18.12 -0.74
CA ASN A 424 -22.57 19.48 -0.48
C ASN A 424 -23.94 19.51 0.25
N ASN A 425 -24.49 18.35 0.57
CA ASN A 425 -25.76 18.14 1.25
C ASN A 425 -26.98 18.71 0.47
N ASP A 426 -26.95 18.67 -0.87
CA ASP A 426 -28.06 19.11 -1.75
C ASP A 426 -29.00 17.99 -2.18
N GLY A 427 -28.73 16.75 -1.77
CA GLY A 427 -29.50 15.56 -2.06
C GLY A 427 -29.13 14.86 -3.36
N ASN A 428 -28.22 15.41 -4.17
CA ASN A 428 -27.71 14.76 -5.38
C ASN A 428 -26.34 14.14 -5.09
N LEU A 429 -26.10 12.93 -5.60
CA LEU A 429 -24.79 12.30 -5.45
C LEU A 429 -23.78 13.00 -6.37
N ASP A 430 -22.84 13.72 -5.76
CA ASP A 430 -21.66 14.27 -6.41
C ASP A 430 -20.63 13.16 -6.69
N LEU A 431 -19.71 13.42 -7.61
CA LEU A 431 -18.68 12.47 -8.01
C LEU A 431 -17.29 13.02 -7.68
N LEU A 432 -16.60 12.38 -6.74
CA LEU A 432 -15.20 12.64 -6.42
C LEU A 432 -14.31 11.58 -7.04
N VAL A 433 -13.31 11.99 -7.81
CA VAL A 433 -12.37 11.08 -8.47
C VAL A 433 -10.95 11.43 -8.02
N VAL A 434 -10.20 10.43 -7.55
CA VAL A 434 -8.78 10.63 -7.23
C VAL A 434 -7.91 10.35 -8.45
N ASP A 435 -6.95 11.25 -8.67
CA ASP A 435 -6.04 11.27 -9.80
C ASP A 435 -4.63 10.81 -9.38
N ASP A 436 -4.11 9.77 -10.03
CA ASP A 436 -2.77 9.21 -9.72
C ASP A 436 -1.63 9.85 -10.54
N SER A 437 -1.84 11.03 -11.13
CA SER A 437 -0.80 11.71 -11.92
C SER A 437 -0.15 12.89 -11.23
N GLY A 438 -0.55 13.20 -9.99
CA GLY A 438 -0.07 14.36 -9.25
C GLY A 438 -0.89 15.62 -9.47
N ARG A 439 -1.98 15.54 -10.26
CA ARG A 439 -2.92 16.66 -10.44
C ARG A 439 -3.91 16.73 -9.28
N ILE A 440 -4.70 17.80 -9.28
CA ILE A 440 -5.86 17.96 -8.40
C ILE A 440 -6.82 16.79 -8.65
N ASN A 441 -7.36 16.24 -7.56
CA ASN A 441 -8.43 15.26 -7.62
C ASN A 441 -9.72 15.99 -8.04
N PRO A 442 -10.25 15.76 -9.25
CA PRO A 442 -11.43 16.49 -9.71
C PRO A 442 -12.66 16.10 -8.91
N VAL A 443 -13.50 17.10 -8.63
CA VAL A 443 -14.81 16.93 -8.01
C VAL A 443 -15.85 17.45 -8.97
N TYR A 444 -16.85 16.63 -9.22
CA TYR A 444 -17.92 16.93 -10.13
C TYR A 444 -19.22 17.04 -9.34
N LYS A 445 -19.71 18.27 -9.20
CA LYS A 445 -21.00 18.56 -8.59
C LYS A 445 -22.12 18.10 -9.50
N ASN A 446 -23.01 17.27 -9.01
CA ASN A 446 -24.18 16.81 -9.76
C ASN A 446 -25.26 17.90 -9.78
N LEU A 447 -25.79 18.20 -10.97
CA LEU A 447 -26.84 19.21 -11.16
C LEU A 447 -28.26 18.61 -11.08
N GLY A 448 -28.37 17.33 -10.70
CA GLY A 448 -29.62 16.62 -10.42
C GLY A 448 -30.39 16.14 -11.64
N ASN A 449 -29.76 16.15 -12.81
CA ASN A 449 -30.35 15.74 -14.09
C ASN A 449 -29.39 14.90 -14.95
N GLY A 450 -28.39 14.28 -14.32
CA GLY A 450 -27.36 13.50 -15.00
C GLY A 450 -26.30 14.36 -15.68
N THR A 451 -26.20 15.65 -15.33
CA THR A 451 -25.11 16.52 -15.79
C THR A 451 -24.32 17.04 -14.61
N PHE A 452 -23.04 17.29 -14.84
CA PHE A 452 -22.13 17.69 -13.77
C PHE A 452 -21.41 19.00 -14.08
N ALA A 453 -21.04 19.72 -13.02
CA ALA A 453 -20.13 20.86 -13.05
C ALA A 453 -18.82 20.52 -12.34
N GLU A 454 -17.68 20.97 -12.85
CA GLU A 454 -16.40 20.88 -12.12
C GLU A 454 -16.44 21.83 -10.92
N ALA A 455 -16.10 21.33 -9.73
CA ALA A 455 -16.33 22.00 -8.46
C ALA A 455 -15.16 21.88 -7.47
N SER A 456 -13.97 21.40 -7.88
CA SER A 456 -12.83 21.26 -6.96
C SER A 456 -12.42 22.58 -6.30
N GLU A 457 -12.52 23.72 -6.99
CA GLU A 457 -12.26 25.03 -6.40
C GLU A 457 -13.39 25.47 -5.44
N GLU A 458 -14.65 25.30 -5.84
CA GLU A 458 -15.84 25.62 -5.02
C GLU A 458 -15.80 24.87 -3.67
N MET A 459 -15.46 23.58 -3.73
CA MET A 459 -15.40 22.68 -2.56
C MET A 459 -14.05 22.69 -1.85
N GLN A 460 -13.11 23.55 -2.26
CA GLN A 460 -11.76 23.68 -1.68
C GLN A 460 -10.92 22.39 -1.72
N LEU A 461 -11.23 21.48 -2.63
CA LEU A 461 -10.51 20.22 -2.87
C LEU A 461 -9.45 20.42 -3.96
N THR A 462 -8.53 21.35 -3.70
CA THR A 462 -7.53 21.85 -4.67
C THR A 462 -6.14 21.24 -4.50
N LYS A 463 -5.97 20.31 -3.54
CA LYS A 463 -4.68 19.63 -3.33
C LYS A 463 -4.52 18.48 -4.30
N GLY A 464 -3.44 18.54 -5.10
CA GLY A 464 -3.01 17.43 -5.93
C GLY A 464 -2.16 16.42 -5.18
N GLY A 465 -1.97 15.25 -5.78
CA GLY A 465 -1.08 14.21 -5.27
C GLY A 465 -1.14 12.96 -6.12
N LEU A 466 -0.30 11.97 -5.80
CA LEU A 466 -0.37 10.63 -6.41
C LEU A 466 -1.41 9.80 -5.67
N SER A 467 -2.68 10.16 -5.84
CA SER A 467 -3.79 9.68 -5.01
C SER A 467 -4.26 8.30 -5.48
N MET A 468 -4.46 7.35 -4.56
CA MET A 468 -4.73 5.93 -4.90
C MET A 468 -5.99 5.35 -4.26
N GLY A 469 -6.34 5.80 -3.07
CA GLY A 469 -7.48 5.30 -2.33
C GLY A 469 -8.33 6.47 -1.84
N LEU A 470 -9.64 6.26 -1.85
CA LEU A 470 -10.63 7.27 -1.50
C LEU A 470 -11.78 6.60 -0.74
N THR A 471 -12.25 7.25 0.31
CA THR A 471 -13.55 6.95 0.95
C THR A 471 -14.13 8.24 1.51
N THR A 472 -15.44 8.25 1.70
CA THR A 472 -16.14 9.32 2.41
C THR A 472 -16.98 8.74 3.55
N GLY A 473 -17.40 9.61 4.46
CA GLY A 473 -18.29 9.30 5.57
C GLY A 473 -18.31 10.44 6.56
N ASP A 474 -19.36 10.54 7.37
CA ASP A 474 -19.43 11.50 8.47
C ASP A 474 -18.63 10.94 9.66
N PHE A 475 -17.33 11.21 9.72
CA PHE A 475 -16.42 10.58 10.69
C PHE A 475 -16.47 11.24 12.06
N ASP A 476 -16.87 12.50 12.15
CA ASP A 476 -17.02 13.22 13.41
C ASP A 476 -18.48 13.42 13.86
N ASN A 477 -19.44 12.96 13.06
CA ASN A 477 -20.89 13.01 13.30
C ASN A 477 -21.46 14.43 13.28
N ASP A 478 -20.94 15.31 12.42
CA ASP A 478 -21.42 16.69 12.27
C ASP A 478 -22.50 16.85 11.17
N GLY A 479 -22.75 15.80 10.40
CA GLY A 479 -23.76 15.75 9.34
C GLY A 479 -23.25 16.11 7.95
N ASP A 480 -21.99 16.51 7.81
CA ASP A 480 -21.32 16.70 6.53
C ASP A 480 -20.50 15.44 6.16
N GLN A 481 -20.25 15.24 4.85
CA GLN A 481 -19.40 14.13 4.41
C GLN A 481 -17.92 14.50 4.54
N ASP A 482 -17.18 13.78 5.38
CA ASP A 482 -15.73 13.87 5.39
C ASP A 482 -15.12 13.06 4.24
N ILE A 483 -13.93 13.46 3.81
CA ILE A 483 -13.14 12.78 2.78
C ILE A 483 -11.84 12.26 3.39
N MET A 484 -11.59 10.96 3.20
CA MET A 484 -10.27 10.37 3.43
C MET A 484 -9.66 9.95 2.08
N SER A 485 -8.54 10.59 1.73
CA SER A 485 -7.73 10.25 0.55
C SER A 485 -6.35 9.76 0.97
N THR A 486 -5.85 8.74 0.27
CA THR A 486 -4.49 8.24 0.44
C THR A 486 -3.64 8.61 -0.76
N HIS A 487 -2.42 9.06 -0.48
CA HIS A 487 -1.46 9.48 -1.49
C HIS A 487 -0.20 8.62 -1.41
N ILE A 488 0.39 8.30 -2.56
CA ILE A 488 1.74 7.79 -2.63
C ILE A 488 2.68 8.95 -2.31
N THR A 489 3.18 8.95 -1.08
CA THR A 489 4.44 9.63 -0.80
C THR A 489 5.53 8.72 -1.34
N LEU A 490 6.16 9.10 -2.46
CA LEU A 490 7.38 8.46 -2.94
C LEU A 490 8.52 8.81 -1.99
N THR A 491 8.47 8.18 -0.81
CA THR A 491 9.48 8.25 0.24
C THR A 491 10.84 7.85 -0.29
N ALA A 492 11.02 7.31 -1.49
CA ALA A 492 12.35 7.09 -2.04
C ALA A 492 13.14 8.41 -2.16
N GLY A 493 12.52 9.51 -2.60
CA GLY A 493 13.18 10.82 -2.72
C GLY A 493 13.56 11.39 -1.36
N GLU A 494 12.57 11.49 -0.47
CA GLU A 494 12.76 11.93 0.92
C GLU A 494 13.73 10.99 1.69
N ARG A 495 13.61 9.67 1.56
CA ARG A 495 14.54 8.69 2.15
C ARG A 495 15.93 8.83 1.58
N LEU A 496 16.13 8.99 0.27
CA LEU A 496 17.47 9.23 -0.30
C LEU A 496 18.03 10.54 0.25
N ALA A 497 17.22 11.59 0.27
CA ALA A 497 17.63 12.92 0.67
C ALA A 497 17.93 13.00 2.18
N SER A 498 17.14 12.36 3.04
CA SER A 498 17.38 12.25 4.48
C SER A 498 18.45 11.21 4.84
N SER A 499 18.59 10.11 4.09
CA SER A 499 19.64 9.09 4.34
C SER A 499 21.06 9.62 4.11
N THR A 500 21.19 10.75 3.43
CA THR A 500 22.46 11.42 3.12
C THR A 500 22.66 12.71 3.90
N GLU A 501 21.70 13.07 4.76
CA GLU A 501 21.79 14.21 5.65
C GLU A 501 22.92 14.02 6.66
N GLY A 502 23.79 15.03 6.81
CA GLY A 502 25.01 14.93 7.61
C GLY A 502 26.16 14.12 6.99
N ILE A 503 25.90 13.30 5.96
CA ILE A 503 26.92 12.48 5.27
C ILE A 503 27.56 13.25 4.10
N LEU A 504 26.75 13.95 3.31
CA LEU A 504 27.23 14.77 2.21
C LEU A 504 27.53 16.18 2.70
N LYS A 505 28.64 16.76 2.25
CA LYS A 505 28.91 18.18 2.49
C LYS A 505 27.82 19.00 1.81
N GLU A 506 27.13 19.86 2.54
CA GLU A 506 25.99 20.63 2.00
C GLU A 506 26.35 21.44 0.74
N ASP A 507 27.59 21.92 0.65
CA ASP A 507 28.07 22.73 -0.46
C ASP A 507 28.55 21.92 -1.67
N SER A 508 28.66 20.60 -1.55
CA SER A 508 29.03 19.71 -2.65
C SER A 508 27.95 19.66 -3.72
N LYS A 509 28.32 19.25 -4.94
CA LYS A 509 27.35 19.14 -6.05
C LYS A 509 26.22 18.16 -5.69
N MET A 510 26.54 17.08 -4.99
CA MET A 510 25.54 16.10 -4.55
C MET A 510 24.79 16.59 -3.30
N GLY A 511 25.47 17.22 -2.35
CA GLY A 511 24.84 17.82 -1.16
C GLY A 511 23.78 18.86 -1.52
N LYS A 512 24.05 19.71 -2.53
CA LYS A 512 23.08 20.68 -3.07
C LYS A 512 21.87 20.02 -3.75
N VAL A 513 22.08 18.91 -4.45
CA VAL A 513 20.99 18.14 -5.09
C VAL A 513 20.12 17.49 -4.02
N MET A 514 20.71 16.85 -3.02
CA MET A 514 19.97 16.22 -1.92
C MET A 514 19.26 17.25 -1.04
N LYS A 515 19.88 18.41 -0.78
CA LYS A 515 19.24 19.52 -0.07
C LYS A 515 18.01 20.04 -0.81
N ARG A 516 18.14 20.30 -2.12
CA ARG A 516 16.99 20.68 -2.95
C ARG A 516 15.88 19.63 -2.89
N LEU A 517 16.21 18.34 -2.98
CA LEU A 517 15.22 17.28 -2.84
C LEU A 517 14.52 17.34 -1.48
N ARG A 518 15.23 17.54 -0.35
CA ARG A 518 14.60 17.70 0.98
C ARG A 518 13.68 18.93 1.04
N ASP A 519 14.14 20.06 0.51
CA ASP A 519 13.38 21.32 0.51
C ASP A 519 12.09 21.18 -0.33
N ASP A 520 12.17 20.49 -1.48
CA ASP A 520 11.02 20.23 -2.36
C ASP A 520 9.96 19.27 -1.76
N TYR A 521 10.31 18.49 -0.74
CA TYR A 521 9.38 17.55 -0.06
C TYR A 521 8.85 18.06 1.29
N THR A 522 9.42 19.12 1.85
CA THR A 522 9.01 19.69 3.15
C THR A 522 8.13 20.94 3.02
N ALA A 523 7.95 21.45 1.79
CA ALA A 523 7.03 22.53 1.42
C ALA A 523 5.74 21.97 0.82
#